data_AF-A0A9P6V2C9-F1
#
_entry.id   AF-A0A9P6V2C9-F1
#
_cell.length_a   1.000
_cell.length_b   1.000
_cell.length_c   1.000
_cell.angle_alpha   90.00
_cell.angle_beta   90.00
_cell.angle_gamma   90.00
#
_symmetry.space_group_name_H-M   'P 1'
#
loop_
_entity.id
_entity.type
_entity.pdbx_description
1 polymer ?
#
loop_
_entity_poly.entity_id
_entity_poly.type
_entity_poly.pdbx_seq_one_letter_code
_entity_poly.pdbx_strand_id
1 'polypeptide(L)'
;MGLYGIKNKLPMPVGPTTTEAEVEISKGASEGKVKVKAERLPKSLKDSALTMMEKDSIARKVLGDQFVDHYGATRLNEYRIWETAVTTWEHKRYFELV
;
A
#
# COMPACT_ATOMS: atom_id res chain seq x y z
N MET A 1 4.61 -11.77 -3.89
CA MET A 1 5.48 -10.59 -4.08
C MET A 1 6.96 -10.84 -3.80
N GLY A 2 7.34 -11.67 -2.81
CA GLY A 2 8.77 -11.95 -2.54
C GLY A 2 9.55 -12.52 -3.74
N LEU A 3 9.00 -13.51 -4.45
CA LEU A 3 9.64 -14.09 -5.63
C LEU A 3 9.89 -13.07 -6.76
N TYR A 4 9.01 -12.08 -6.93
CA TYR A 4 9.18 -11.01 -7.90
C TYR A 4 10.42 -10.15 -7.58
N GLY A 5 10.66 -9.86 -6.29
CA GLY A 5 11.85 -9.14 -5.84
C GLY A 5 13.14 -9.91 -6.13
N ILE A 6 13.16 -11.22 -5.86
CA ILE A 6 14.29 -12.11 -6.16
C ILE A 6 14.58 -12.12 -7.67
N LYS A 7 13.54 -12.32 -8.49
CA LYS A 7 13.67 -12.37 -9.96
C LYS A 7 14.21 -11.06 -10.55
N ASN A 8 13.81 -9.91 -10.01
CA ASN A 8 14.20 -8.59 -10.51
C ASN A 8 15.40 -7.96 -9.78
N LYS A 9 16.00 -8.68 -8.81
CA LYS A 9 17.13 -8.22 -7.99
C LYS A 9 16.91 -6.82 -7.41
N LEU A 10 15.73 -6.60 -6.82
CA LEU A 10 15.40 -5.29 -6.23
C LEU A 10 16.28 -5.02 -5.00
N PRO A 11 16.86 -3.81 -4.86
CA PRO A 11 17.61 -3.44 -3.67
C PRO A 11 16.68 -3.35 -2.47
N MET A 12 17.17 -3.72 -1.29
CA MET A 12 16.43 -3.54 -0.04
C MET A 12 16.56 -2.07 0.40
N PRO A 13 15.44 -1.32 0.50
CA PRO A 13 15.50 0.12 0.74
C PRO A 13 15.84 0.49 2.18
N VAL A 14 15.52 -0.36 3.15
CA VAL A 14 15.78 -0.13 4.58
C VAL A 14 16.14 -1.45 5.28
N GLY A 15 16.90 -1.36 6.38
CA GLY A 15 17.24 -2.52 7.20
C GLY A 15 16.04 -3.01 8.03
N PRO A 16 16.14 -4.18 8.70
CA PRO A 16 15.02 -4.81 9.39
C PRO A 16 14.43 -3.98 10.54
N THR A 17 15.20 -3.06 11.12
CA THR A 17 14.78 -2.23 12.27
C THR A 17 14.88 -0.72 11.98
N THR A 18 15.45 -0.31 10.85
CA THR A 18 15.71 1.11 10.57
C THR A 18 14.58 1.70 9.74
N THR A 19 14.08 2.87 10.17
CA THR A 19 13.07 3.62 9.41
C THR A 19 13.67 4.43 8.27
N GLU A 20 14.97 4.69 8.34
CA GLU A 20 15.72 5.49 7.36
C GLU A 20 17.04 4.77 7.08
N ALA A 21 17.44 4.71 5.83
CA ALA A 21 18.70 4.14 5.40
C ALA A 21 19.25 4.90 4.20
N GLU A 22 20.58 4.92 4.06
CA GLU A 22 21.24 5.37 2.84
C GLU A 22 21.41 4.16 1.93
N VAL A 23 20.77 4.19 0.77
CA VAL A 23 20.85 3.12 -0.22
C VAL A 23 21.70 3.61 -1.38
N GLU A 24 22.72 2.83 -1.72
CA GLU A 24 23.49 3.02 -2.94
C GLU A 24 22.71 2.42 -4.11
N ILE A 25 22.16 3.28 -4.97
CA ILE A 25 21.44 2.85 -6.16
C ILE A 25 22.41 2.82 -7.33
N SER A 26 22.95 1.64 -7.64
CA SER A 26 23.79 1.41 -8.82
C SER A 26 22.94 1.03 -10.03
N LYS A 27 22.21 1.99 -10.59
CA LYS A 27 21.60 1.85 -11.93
C LYS A 27 21.93 3.05 -12.80
N GLY A 28 22.88 2.85 -13.72
CA GLY A 28 23.08 3.62 -14.95
C GLY A 28 23.07 5.14 -14.83
N ALA A 29 24.28 5.72 -14.72
CA ALA A 29 24.62 7.14 -14.93
C ALA A 29 24.50 8.14 -13.75
N SER A 30 24.12 7.73 -12.55
CA SER A 30 24.31 8.56 -11.35
C SER A 30 24.70 7.73 -10.13
N GLU A 31 25.99 7.77 -9.77
CA GLU A 31 26.47 7.26 -8.49
C GLU A 31 26.11 8.27 -7.39
N GLY A 32 25.19 7.89 -6.51
CA GLY A 32 24.75 8.77 -5.43
C GLY A 32 24.11 7.98 -4.29
N LYS A 33 24.35 8.43 -3.06
CA LYS A 33 23.68 7.92 -1.86
C LYS A 33 22.30 8.58 -1.77
N VAL A 34 21.24 7.79 -1.89
CA VAL A 34 19.87 8.28 -1.71
C VAL A 34 19.41 7.90 -0.30
N LYS A 35 18.96 8.90 0.46
CA LYS A 35 18.27 8.66 1.74
C LYS A 35 16.88 8.13 1.43
N VAL A 36 16.64 6.86 1.78
CA VAL A 36 15.36 6.19 1.60
C VAL A 36 14.71 6.01 2.97
N LYS A 37 13.44 6.39 3.06
CA LYS A 37 12.62 6.20 4.26
C LYS A 37 11.64 5.06 4.03
N ALA A 38 11.44 4.25 5.05
CA ALA A 38 10.44 3.20 5.05
C ALA A 38 9.04 3.81 4.85
N GLU A 39 8.36 3.42 3.78
CA GLU A 39 6.99 3.83 3.53
C GLU A 39 6.05 3.21 4.57
N ARG A 40 5.10 4.00 5.07
CA ARG A 40 4.08 3.51 6.00
C ARG A 40 3.03 2.72 5.23
N LEU A 41 2.53 1.64 5.84
CA LEU A 41 1.40 0.93 5.28
C LEU A 41 0.15 1.84 5.22
N PRO A 42 -0.74 1.61 4.24
CA PRO A 42 -2.01 2.33 4.17
C PRO A 42 -2.82 2.14 5.46
N LYS A 43 -3.55 3.20 5.86
CA LYS A 43 -4.33 3.19 7.11
C LYS A 43 -5.74 2.65 6.94
N SER A 44 -6.18 2.46 5.70
CA SER A 44 -7.53 2.04 5.38
C SER A 44 -7.57 1.04 4.22
N LEU A 45 -8.68 0.32 4.12
CA LEU A 45 -8.96 -0.56 2.99
C LEU A 45 -9.04 0.23 1.68
N LYS A 46 -9.62 1.44 1.71
CA LYS A 46 -9.70 2.33 0.54
C LYS A 46 -8.32 2.69 0.01
N ASP A 47 -7.44 3.16 0.88
CA ASP A 47 -6.08 3.54 0.48
C ASP A 47 -5.33 2.34 -0.10
N SER A 48 -5.44 1.17 0.55
CA SER A 48 -4.85 -0.07 0.05
C SER A 48 -5.39 -0.47 -1.33
N ALA A 49 -6.70 -0.37 -1.53
CA ALA A 49 -7.34 -0.70 -2.81
C ALA A 49 -6.92 0.27 -3.92
N LEU A 50 -6.83 1.56 -3.63
CA LEU A 50 -6.37 2.58 -4.58
C LEU A 50 -4.93 2.33 -5.01
N THR A 51 -4.01 2.13 -4.06
CA THR A 51 -2.61 1.80 -4.36
C THR A 51 -2.47 0.50 -5.15
N MET A 52 -3.29 -0.51 -4.85
CA MET A 52 -3.33 -1.76 -5.61
C MET A 52 -3.77 -1.52 -7.07
N MET A 53 -4.73 -0.63 -7.30
CA MET A 53 -5.31 -0.33 -8.62
C MET A 53 -4.50 0.68 -9.44
N GLU A 54 -3.44 1.30 -8.90
CA GLU A 54 -2.58 2.20 -9.66
C GLU A 54 -2.01 1.52 -10.92
N LYS A 55 -1.81 2.32 -11.97
CA LYS A 55 -1.39 1.83 -13.29
C LYS A 55 -0.08 1.03 -13.26
N ASP A 56 0.87 1.43 -12.42
CA ASP A 56 2.20 0.82 -12.32
C ASP A 56 2.37 -0.09 -11.11
N SER A 57 1.27 -0.43 -10.44
CA SER A 57 1.31 -1.21 -9.21
C SER A 57 1.95 -2.58 -9.42
N ILE A 58 2.67 -3.06 -8.40
CA ILE A 58 3.24 -4.41 -8.42
C ILE A 58 2.11 -5.46 -8.49
N ALA A 59 0.92 -5.14 -7.96
CA ALA A 59 -0.26 -6.00 -8.04
C ALA A 59 -0.63 -6.30 -9.50
N ARG A 60 -0.65 -5.31 -10.40
CA ARG A 60 -0.93 -5.52 -11.82
C ARG A 60 0.11 -6.41 -12.50
N LYS A 61 1.39 -6.19 -12.18
CA LYS A 61 2.51 -6.97 -12.73
C LYS A 61 2.48 -8.46 -12.33
N VAL A 62 1.89 -8.78 -11.18
CA VAL A 62 1.91 -10.13 -10.61
C VAL A 62 0.57 -10.86 -10.75
N LEU A 63 -0.55 -10.14 -10.64
CA LEU A 63 -1.89 -10.71 -10.64
C LEU A 63 -2.64 -10.48 -11.97
N GLY A 64 -2.19 -9.52 -12.77
CA GLY A 64 -2.82 -9.14 -14.04
C GLY A 64 -3.91 -8.07 -13.89
N ASP A 65 -4.12 -7.29 -14.95
CA ASP A 65 -5.00 -6.13 -14.93
C ASP A 65 -6.47 -6.49 -14.66
N GLN A 66 -7.00 -7.50 -15.33
CA GLN A 66 -8.40 -7.92 -15.17
C GLN A 66 -8.72 -8.32 -13.72
N PHE A 67 -7.80 -9.03 -13.07
CA PHE A 67 -7.98 -9.41 -11.67
C PHE A 67 -7.95 -8.18 -10.76
N VAL A 68 -6.96 -7.30 -10.96
CA VAL A 68 -6.80 -6.09 -10.13
C VAL A 68 -8.00 -5.16 -10.26
N ASP A 69 -8.52 -4.97 -11.47
CA ASP A 69 -9.68 -4.12 -11.71
C ASP A 69 -10.94 -4.70 -11.04
N HIS A 70 -11.18 -6.00 -11.23
CA HIS A 70 -12.33 -6.66 -10.62
C HIS A 70 -12.25 -6.68 -9.10
N TYR A 71 -11.14 -7.20 -8.55
CA TYR A 71 -10.96 -7.32 -7.11
C TYR A 71 -10.95 -5.96 -6.43
N GLY A 72 -10.21 -4.99 -6.98
CA GLY A 72 -10.14 -3.62 -6.48
C GLY A 72 -11.51 -2.94 -6.42
N ALA A 73 -12.33 -3.11 -7.46
CA ALA A 73 -13.70 -2.60 -7.47
C ALA A 73 -14.55 -3.19 -6.32
N THR A 74 -14.41 -4.49 -6.02
CA THR A 74 -15.12 -5.09 -4.86
C THR A 74 -14.68 -4.49 -3.53
N ARG A 75 -13.38 -4.19 -3.36
CA ARG A 75 -12.85 -3.59 -2.12
C ARG A 75 -13.34 -2.15 -1.93
N LEU A 76 -13.41 -1.39 -3.01
CA LEU A 76 -13.98 -0.03 -2.99
C LEU A 76 -15.47 -0.06 -2.65
N ASN A 77 -16.22 -1.05 -3.15
CA ASN A 77 -17.63 -1.22 -2.78
C ASN A 77 -17.80 -1.57 -1.30
N GLU A 78 -16.99 -2.48 -0.77
CA GLU A 78 -16.98 -2.83 0.66
C GLU A 78 -16.70 -1.59 1.53
N TYR A 79 -15.68 -0.81 1.15
CA TYR A 79 -15.37 0.44 1.85
C TYR A 79 -16.55 1.43 1.84
N ARG A 80 -17.23 1.59 0.69
CA ARG A 80 -18.40 2.49 0.59
C ARG A 80 -19.51 2.07 1.57
N ILE A 81 -19.77 0.78 1.68
CA ILE A 81 -20.77 0.25 2.62
C ILE A 81 -20.35 0.59 4.06
N TRP A 82 -19.09 0.34 4.40
CA TRP A 82 -18.55 0.64 5.73
C TRP A 82 -18.59 2.14 6.07
N GLU A 83 -18.21 3.02 5.13
CA GLU A 83 -18.18 4.48 5.31
C GLU A 83 -19.57 5.06 5.61
N THR A 84 -20.63 4.44 5.08
CA THR A 84 -22.02 4.88 5.29
C THR A 84 -22.70 4.26 6.51
N ALA A 85 -22.05 3.31 7.19
CA ALA A 85 -22.64 2.60 8.32
C ALA A 85 -22.42 3.38 9.63
N VAL A 86 -23.49 3.55 10.41
CA VAL A 86 -23.39 4.09 11.79
C VAL A 86 -23.02 2.95 12.74
N THR A 87 -21.92 3.11 13.44
CA THR A 87 -21.36 2.10 14.33
C THR A 87 -21.87 2.25 15.77
N THR A 88 -21.82 1.15 16.53
CA THR A 88 -22.17 1.18 17.96
C THR A 88 -21.27 2.13 18.76
N TRP A 89 -20.02 2.36 18.34
CA TRP A 89 -19.13 3.32 18.99
C TRP A 89 -19.67 4.75 18.86
N GLU A 90 -20.14 5.13 17.67
CA GLU A 90 -20.75 6.44 17.43
C GLU A 90 -22.06 6.59 18.23
N HIS A 91 -22.87 5.53 18.32
CA HIS A 91 -24.06 5.54 19.16
C HIS A 91 -23.73 5.85 20.63
N LYS A 92 -22.79 5.11 21.23
CA LYS A 92 -22.38 5.34 22.63
C LYS A 92 -21.79 6.73 22.84
N ARG A 93 -21.01 7.23 21.88
CA ARG A 93 -20.33 8.53 22.02
C ARG A 93 -21.28 9.71 21.90
N TYR A 94 -22.28 9.64 21.01
CA TYR A 94 -23.10 10.79 20.65
C TYR A 94 -24.54 10.73 21.19
N PHE A 95 -25.11 9.54 21.43
CA PHE A 95 -26.47 9.40 21.96
C PHE A 95 -26.52 9.14 23.48
N GLU A 96 -25.54 8.45 24.07
CA GLU A 96 -25.55 8.10 25.50
C GLU A 96 -24.88 9.16 26.40
N LEU A 97 -24.31 10.21 25.80
CA LEU A 97 -23.55 11.25 26.51
C LEU A 97 -24.36 12.54 26.77
N VAL A 98 -25.68 12.47 26.54
CA VAL A 98 -26.67 13.50 26.90
C VAL A 98 -27.39 13.05 28.17
#